data_AF-X1E672-F1
#
_entry.id   AF-X1E672-F1
#
_cell.length_a   1.000
_cell.length_b   1.000
_cell.length_c   1.000
_cell.angle_alpha   90.00
_cell.angle_beta   90.00
_cell.angle_gamma   90.00
#
_symmetry.space_group_name_H-M   'P 1'
#
loop_
_entity.id
_entity.type
_entity.pdbx_description
1 polymer ?
#
loop_
_entity_poly.entity_id
_entity_poly.type
_entity_poly.pdbx_seq_one_letter_code
_entity_poly.pdbx_strand_id
1 'polypeptide(L)'
;MILSRLYVMENVPQRLVATLTGITDNKYILLLMINLFLIILGMLMDDFSATLLAAPLLFPLIKAIGVHPIHFAAILGTNLGLGNVTPPTAPILYLAGRIGKCKFDELITPAVIFMIFGAIPVVLLTTYFPFLSLALPHLLMPKLVRIVPLTLGGY
;
A
#
# COMPACT_ATOMS: atom_id res chain seq x y z
N MET A 1 11.42 11.37 -14.63
CA MET A 1 12.21 10.29 -15.26
C MET A 1 13.65 10.15 -14.73
N ILE A 2 14.36 11.24 -14.38
CA ILE A 2 15.74 11.13 -13.81
C ILE A 2 15.73 10.66 -12.35
N LEU A 3 14.82 11.17 -11.51
CA LEU A 3 14.69 10.76 -10.10
C LEU A 3 14.30 9.27 -9.95
N SER A 4 13.41 8.77 -10.83
CA SER A 4 13.01 7.36 -10.86
C SER A 4 14.16 6.41 -11.25
N ARG A 5 15.13 6.85 -12.08
CA ARG A 5 16.34 6.07 -12.38
C ARG A 5 17.36 6.14 -11.26
N LEU A 6 17.48 7.27 -10.57
CA LEU A 6 18.39 7.44 -9.44
C LEU A 6 18.05 6.49 -8.28
N TYR A 7 16.76 6.34 -7.94
CA TYR A 7 16.30 5.40 -6.90
C TYR A 7 16.52 3.93 -7.24
N VAL A 8 16.53 3.57 -8.53
CA VAL A 8 16.81 2.20 -9.01
C VAL A 8 18.31 1.91 -9.05
N MET A 9 19.15 2.92 -9.33
CA MET A 9 20.61 2.76 -9.42
C MET A 9 21.33 2.71 -8.07
N GLU A 10 20.77 3.31 -7.01
CA GLU A 10 21.40 3.38 -5.69
C GLU A 10 21.25 2.12 -4.81
N ASN A 11 20.66 1.02 -5.30
CA ASN A 11 20.41 -0.21 -4.49
C ASN A 11 19.69 0.06 -3.15
N VAL A 12 19.05 1.23 -2.99
CA VAL A 12 18.23 1.59 -1.82
C VAL A 12 17.20 0.49 -1.50
N PRO A 13 16.54 -0.14 -2.48
CA PRO A 13 15.53 -1.15 -2.19
C PRO A 13 16.08 -2.48 -1.68
N GLN A 14 17.18 -2.98 -2.26
CA GLN A 14 17.84 -4.19 -1.73
C GLN A 14 18.39 -3.95 -0.33
N ARG A 15 18.94 -2.76 -0.05
CA ARG A 15 19.38 -2.37 1.30
C ARG A 15 18.19 -2.22 2.24
N LEU A 16 17.05 -1.70 1.79
CA LEU A 16 15.83 -1.63 2.61
C LEU A 16 15.37 -3.04 2.97
N VAL A 17 15.30 -3.97 2.00
CA VAL A 17 14.92 -5.37 2.24
C VAL A 17 15.86 -6.05 3.24
N ALA A 18 17.18 -5.91 3.06
CA ALA A 18 18.17 -6.47 3.98
C ALA A 18 18.09 -5.86 5.39
N THR A 19 17.76 -4.57 5.48
CA THR A 19 17.57 -3.87 6.76
C THR A 19 16.26 -4.31 7.43
N LEU A 20 15.19 -4.47 6.65
CA LEU A 20 13.88 -4.90 7.14
C LEU A 20 13.91 -6.34 7.66
N THR A 21 14.55 -7.27 6.93
CA THR A 21 14.74 -8.66 7.38
C THR A 21 15.80 -8.78 8.49
N GLY A 22 16.75 -7.85 8.56
CA GLY A 22 17.75 -7.81 9.63
C GLY A 22 17.23 -7.25 10.96
N ILE A 23 16.14 -6.47 10.94
CA ILE A 23 15.52 -5.91 12.15
C ILE A 23 14.53 -6.91 12.78
N THR A 24 13.77 -7.69 11.97
CA THR A 24 12.77 -8.61 12.52
C THR A 24 12.37 -9.74 11.57
N ASP A 25 12.25 -10.95 12.12
CA ASP A 25 11.67 -12.12 11.44
C ASP A 25 10.13 -12.15 11.55
N ASN A 26 9.52 -11.21 12.27
CA ASN A 26 8.08 -11.22 12.51
C ASN A 26 7.32 -10.62 11.32
N LYS A 27 6.63 -11.48 10.57
CA LYS A 27 5.78 -11.17 9.40
C LYS A 27 4.83 -9.99 9.62
N TYR A 28 4.24 -9.85 10.79
CA TYR A 28 3.28 -8.78 11.07
C TYR A 28 3.94 -7.41 11.18
N ILE A 29 5.15 -7.36 11.74
CA ILE A 29 5.94 -6.12 11.86
C ILE A 29 6.45 -5.73 10.47
N LEU A 30 6.93 -6.70 9.69
CA LEU A 30 7.39 -6.46 8.32
C LEU A 30 6.26 -5.88 7.43
N LEU A 31 5.06 -6.46 7.51
CA LEU A 31 3.88 -5.95 6.80
C LEU A 31 3.54 -4.52 7.21
N LEU A 32 3.63 -4.20 8.50
CA LEU A 32 3.37 -2.84 8.99
C LEU A 32 4.41 -1.84 8.46
N MET A 33 5.68 -2.21 8.41
CA MET A 33 6.75 -1.39 7.82
C MET A 33 6.52 -1.17 6.31
N ILE A 34 6.07 -2.19 5.59
CA ILE A 34 5.73 -2.08 4.16
C ILE A 34 4.54 -1.13 3.95
N ASN A 35 3.49 -1.23 4.77
CA ASN A 35 2.35 -0.30 4.71
C ASN A 35 2.81 1.15 4.92
N LEU A 36 3.61 1.40 5.96
CA LEU A 36 4.12 2.74 6.25
C LEU A 36 4.98 3.29 5.10
N PHE A 37 5.85 2.45 4.54
CA PHE A 37 6.65 2.79 3.37
C PHE A 37 5.79 3.11 2.14
N LEU A 38 4.75 2.32 1.87
CA LEU A 38 3.82 2.54 0.76
C LEU A 38 3.02 3.84 0.92
N ILE A 39 2.56 4.15 2.13
CA ILE A 39 1.87 5.43 2.40
C ILE A 39 2.82 6.60 2.11
N ILE A 40 4.07 6.54 2.57
CA ILE A 40 5.08 7.59 2.29
C ILE A 40 5.37 7.73 0.80
N LEU A 41 5.47 6.60 0.08
CA LEU A 41 5.64 6.61 -1.37
C LEU A 41 4.45 7.25 -2.09
N GLY A 42 3.23 6.85 -1.73
CA GLY A 42 2.00 7.40 -2.32
C GLY A 42 1.75 8.87 -1.92
N MET A 43 2.32 9.32 -0.81
CA MET A 43 2.29 10.73 -0.43
C MET A 43 3.13 11.62 -1.34
N LEU A 44 4.24 11.11 -1.90
CA LEU A 44 5.22 11.87 -2.69
C LEU A 44 5.06 11.72 -4.19
N MET A 45 4.40 10.65 -4.64
CA MET A 45 4.31 10.23 -6.04
C MET A 45 2.86 9.96 -6.42
N ASP A 46 2.51 10.17 -7.69
CA ASP A 46 1.19 9.80 -8.22
C ASP A 46 0.98 8.27 -8.20
N ASP A 47 -0.29 7.83 -8.22
CA ASP A 47 -0.66 6.40 -8.08
C ASP A 47 0.07 5.52 -9.09
N PHE A 48 0.24 6.01 -10.32
CA PHE A 48 0.80 5.24 -11.42
C PHE A 48 2.31 5.08 -11.25
N SER A 49 3.02 6.18 -11.00
CA SER A 49 4.47 6.15 -10.76
C SER A 49 4.81 5.35 -9.50
N ALA A 50 4.04 5.51 -8.43
CA ALA A 50 4.26 4.78 -7.18
C ALA A 50 4.03 3.27 -7.35
N THR A 51 2.97 2.87 -8.05
CA THR A 51 2.69 1.45 -8.35
C THR A 51 3.78 0.83 -9.21
N LEU A 52 4.19 1.53 -10.29
CA LEU A 52 5.22 1.05 -11.22
C LEU A 52 6.56 0.83 -10.51
N LEU A 53 6.86 1.65 -9.50
CA LEU A 53 8.10 1.54 -8.73
C LEU A 53 7.96 0.50 -7.62
N ALA A 54 6.92 0.57 -6.78
CA ALA A 54 6.75 -0.26 -5.59
C ALA A 54 6.41 -1.72 -5.90
N ALA A 55 5.66 -2.00 -6.98
CA ALA A 55 5.25 -3.36 -7.32
C ALA A 55 6.45 -4.30 -7.58
N PRO A 56 7.35 -4.03 -8.55
CA PRO A 56 8.51 -4.89 -8.77
C PRO A 56 9.50 -4.90 -7.59
N LEU A 57 9.46 -3.85 -6.76
CA LEU A 57 10.33 -3.68 -5.60
C LEU A 57 9.98 -4.59 -4.44
N LEU A 58 8.70 -4.58 -4.06
CA LEU A 58 8.19 -5.24 -2.87
C LEU A 58 7.71 -6.65 -3.18
N PHE A 59 7.40 -6.97 -4.44
CA PHE A 59 7.00 -8.31 -4.86
C PHE A 59 7.95 -9.43 -4.41
N PRO A 60 9.29 -9.35 -4.57
CA PRO A 60 10.18 -10.40 -4.08
C PRO A 60 10.14 -10.56 -2.55
N LEU A 61 9.99 -9.47 -1.79
CA LEU A 61 9.89 -9.48 -0.33
C LEU A 61 8.60 -10.16 0.13
N ILE A 62 7.48 -9.75 -0.45
CA ILE A 62 6.13 -10.26 -0.19
C ILE A 62 6.05 -11.75 -0.52
N LYS A 63 6.69 -12.18 -1.61
CA LYS A 63 6.79 -13.59 -1.99
C LYS A 63 7.64 -14.39 -0.99
N ALA A 64 8.72 -13.81 -0.47
CA ALA A 64 9.56 -14.45 0.54
C ALA A 64 8.81 -14.66 1.88
N ILE A 65 7.90 -13.77 2.27
CA ILE A 65 7.04 -13.93 3.46
C ILE A 65 5.75 -14.75 3.22
N GLY A 66 5.62 -15.35 2.03
CA GLY A 66 4.50 -16.22 1.67
C GLY A 66 3.16 -15.48 1.49
N VAL A 67 3.17 -14.19 1.16
CA VAL A 67 1.94 -13.42 0.88
C VAL A 67 1.51 -13.61 -0.57
N HIS A 68 0.20 -13.81 -0.79
CA HIS A 68 -0.36 -14.03 -2.12
C HIS A 68 -0.24 -12.77 -3.00
N PRO A 69 0.12 -12.88 -4.30
CA PRO A 69 0.26 -11.73 -5.21
C PRO A 69 -0.96 -10.82 -5.27
N ILE A 70 -2.17 -11.39 -5.21
CA ILE A 70 -3.43 -10.63 -5.25
C ILE A 70 -3.65 -9.87 -3.95
N HIS A 71 -3.31 -10.48 -2.81
CA HIS A 71 -3.36 -9.81 -1.51
C HIS A 71 -2.40 -8.62 -1.48
N PHE A 72 -1.20 -8.82 -2.04
CA PHE A 72 -0.23 -7.74 -2.20
C PHE A 72 -0.71 -6.63 -3.13
N ALA A 73 -1.34 -6.95 -4.26
CA ALA A 73 -1.93 -5.94 -5.13
C ALA A 73 -3.01 -5.13 -4.41
N ALA A 74 -3.82 -5.78 -3.55
CA ALA A 74 -4.80 -5.09 -2.71
C ALA A 74 -4.13 -4.16 -1.68
N ILE A 75 -3.12 -4.65 -0.94
CA ILE A 75 -2.32 -3.83 0.01
C ILE A 75 -1.71 -2.63 -0.71
N LEU A 76 -1.12 -2.86 -1.89
CA LEU A 76 -0.46 -1.81 -2.66
C LEU A 76 -1.47 -0.75 -3.11
N GLY A 77 -2.62 -1.17 -3.66
CA GLY A 77 -3.68 -0.25 -4.06
C GLY A 77 -4.28 0.54 -2.91
N THR A 78 -4.54 -0.08 -1.75
CA THR A 78 -5.13 0.61 -0.59
C THR A 78 -4.15 1.58 0.07
N ASN A 79 -2.87 1.22 0.20
CA ASN A 79 -1.86 2.12 0.78
C ASN A 79 -1.54 3.31 -0.13
N LEU A 80 -1.40 3.08 -1.44
CA LEU A 80 -1.14 4.17 -2.39
C LEU A 80 -2.35 5.10 -2.51
N GLY A 81 -3.56 4.53 -2.56
CA GLY A 81 -4.80 5.31 -2.54
C GLY A 81 -4.90 6.19 -1.29
N LEU A 82 -4.53 5.66 -0.12
CA LEU A 82 -4.44 6.45 1.12
C LEU A 82 -3.32 7.50 1.04
N GLY A 83 -2.15 7.17 0.51
CA GLY A 83 -1.05 8.11 0.31
C GLY A 83 -1.46 9.34 -0.50
N ASN A 84 -2.26 9.15 -1.54
CA ASN A 84 -2.70 10.21 -2.44
C ASN A 84 -3.73 11.19 -1.85
N VAL A 85 -4.42 10.79 -0.79
CA VAL A 85 -5.28 11.71 -0.01
C VAL A 85 -4.55 12.28 1.21
N THR A 86 -3.46 11.66 1.68
CA THR A 86 -2.74 12.09 2.88
C THR A 86 -1.93 13.36 2.62
N PRO A 87 -1.96 14.38 3.53
CA PRO A 87 -1.27 15.65 3.30
C PRO A 87 0.25 15.50 3.48
N PRO A 88 0.99 15.44 2.35
CA PRO A 88 2.04 16.42 2.07
C PRO A 88 2.04 16.92 0.60
N THR A 89 1.47 16.15 -0.34
CA THR A 89 1.30 16.53 -1.75
C THR A 89 -0.16 16.37 -2.21
N ALA A 90 -0.93 15.47 -1.56
CA ALA A 90 -2.39 15.27 -1.62
C ALA A 90 -3.09 15.76 -2.91
N PRO A 91 -2.68 15.30 -4.09
CA PRO A 91 -3.09 15.88 -5.36
C PRO A 91 -4.61 15.85 -5.57
N ILE A 92 -5.26 14.78 -5.11
CA ILE A 92 -6.72 14.61 -5.20
C ILE A 92 -7.45 15.61 -4.29
N LEU A 93 -6.93 15.84 -3.08
CA LEU A 93 -7.50 16.79 -2.13
C LEU A 93 -7.39 18.23 -2.65
N TYR A 94 -6.22 18.60 -3.21
CA TYR A 94 -6.02 19.92 -3.82
C TYR A 94 -6.87 20.12 -5.09
N LEU A 95 -7.04 19.07 -5.91
CA LEU A 95 -7.91 19.11 -7.08
C LEU A 95 -9.37 19.31 -6.67
N ALA A 96 -9.84 18.58 -5.67
CA ALA A 96 -11.19 18.72 -5.12
C ALA A 96 -11.43 20.14 -4.56
N GLY A 97 -10.46 20.70 -3.83
CA GLY A 97 -10.53 22.07 -3.34
C GLY A 97 -10.60 23.11 -4.47
N ARG A 98 -9.84 22.93 -5.56
CA ARG A 98 -9.91 23.81 -6.75
C ARG A 98 -11.27 23.76 -7.44
N ILE A 99 -11.84 22.57 -7.61
CA ILE A 99 -13.16 22.40 -8.26
C ILE A 99 -14.27 22.95 -7.35
N GLY A 100 -14.19 22.67 -6.05
CA GLY A 100 -15.17 23.12 -5.04
C GLY A 100 -15.06 24.59 -4.65
N LYS A 101 -13.99 25.30 -5.04
CA LYS A 101 -13.67 26.69 -4.64
C LYS A 101 -13.62 26.90 -3.12
N CYS A 102 -13.33 25.85 -2.35
CA CYS A 102 -13.23 25.90 -0.90
C CYS A 102 -11.78 26.16 -0.46
N LYS A 103 -11.60 26.75 0.73
CA LYS A 103 -10.27 26.94 1.32
C LYS A 103 -9.71 25.58 1.77
N PHE A 104 -8.39 25.43 1.69
CA PHE A 104 -7.71 24.20 2.10
C PHE A 104 -7.97 23.83 3.57
N ASP A 105 -8.07 24.83 4.44
CA ASP A 105 -8.42 24.66 5.86
C ASP A 105 -9.78 23.99 6.08
N GLU A 106 -10.76 24.24 5.20
CA GLU A 106 -12.09 23.63 5.29
C GLU A 106 -12.10 22.20 4.75
N LEU A 107 -11.16 21.85 3.85
CA LEU A 107 -11.02 20.51 3.29
C LEU A 107 -10.22 19.58 4.20
N ILE A 108 -9.20 20.10 4.89
CA ILE A 108 -8.26 19.23 5.60
C ILE A 108 -8.91 18.56 6.82
N THR A 109 -9.78 19.26 7.54
CA THR A 109 -10.49 18.71 8.71
C THR A 109 -11.33 17.48 8.34
N PRO A 110 -12.28 17.53 7.38
CA PRO A 110 -13.03 16.34 6.98
C PRO A 110 -12.13 15.29 6.34
N ALA A 111 -11.12 15.68 5.56
CA ALA A 111 -10.20 14.73 4.95
C ALA A 111 -9.44 13.88 5.97
N VAL A 112 -8.88 14.53 7.01
CA VAL A 112 -8.15 13.83 8.07
C VAL A 112 -9.08 12.92 8.86
N ILE A 113 -10.33 13.32 9.11
CA ILE A 113 -11.35 12.46 9.74
C ILE A 113 -11.58 11.21 8.89
N PHE A 114 -11.77 11.35 7.58
CA PHE A 114 -11.94 10.20 6.67
C PHE A 114 -10.69 9.33 6.57
N MET A 115 -9.49 9.91 6.63
CA MET A 115 -8.25 9.13 6.64
C MET A 115 -8.12 8.28 7.91
N ILE A 116 -8.36 8.88 9.08
CA ILE A 116 -8.19 8.20 10.37
C ILE A 116 -9.29 7.16 10.59
N PHE A 117 -10.55 7.50 10.32
CA PHE A 117 -11.69 6.62 10.62
C PHE A 117 -12.10 5.71 9.47
N GLY A 118 -11.75 6.04 8.23
CA GLY A 118 -12.05 5.23 7.06
C GLY A 118 -10.83 4.49 6.54
N ALA A 119 -9.82 5.23 6.10
CA ALA A 119 -8.73 4.65 5.33
C ALA A 119 -7.74 3.81 6.15
N ILE A 120 -7.33 4.27 7.35
CA ILE A 120 -6.42 3.51 8.21
C ILE A 120 -7.04 2.15 8.62
N PRO A 121 -8.29 2.06 9.08
CA PRO A 121 -8.94 0.78 9.36
C PRO A 121 -9.02 -0.12 8.14
N VAL A 122 -9.30 0.42 6.95
CA VAL A 122 -9.33 -0.36 5.70
C VAL A 122 -7.94 -0.89 5.36
N VAL A 123 -6.88 -0.08 5.47
CA VAL A 123 -5.50 -0.52 5.24
C VAL A 123 -5.07 -1.62 6.21
N LEU A 124 -5.40 -1.48 7.50
CA LEU A 124 -5.13 -2.50 8.51
C LEU A 124 -5.92 -3.78 8.24
N LEU A 125 -7.22 -3.68 7.98
CA LEU A 125 -8.07 -4.82 7.65
C LEU A 125 -7.58 -5.54 6.39
N THR A 126 -7.29 -4.80 5.32
CA THR A 126 -6.75 -5.37 4.08
C THR A 126 -5.34 -5.93 4.23
N THR A 127 -4.57 -5.53 5.23
CA THR A 127 -3.24 -6.10 5.50
C THR A 127 -3.34 -7.40 6.29
N TYR A 128 -4.11 -7.41 7.38
CA TYR A 128 -4.17 -8.53 8.33
C TYR A 128 -5.22 -9.59 7.96
N PHE A 129 -6.26 -9.23 7.21
CA PHE A 129 -7.33 -10.15 6.79
C PHE A 129 -7.29 -10.39 5.28
N PRO A 130 -6.48 -11.36 4.80
CA PRO A 130 -6.41 -11.70 3.38
C PRO A 130 -7.70 -12.22 2.78
N PHE A 131 -8.62 -12.70 3.63
CA PHE A 131 -9.94 -13.12 3.18
C PHE A 131 -10.73 -11.98 2.51
N LEU A 132 -10.67 -10.74 3.03
CA LEU A 132 -11.39 -9.61 2.43
C LEU A 132 -10.92 -9.32 1.00
N SER A 133 -9.61 -9.35 0.79
CA SER A 133 -8.99 -9.08 -0.50
C SER A 133 -9.11 -10.25 -1.49
N LEU A 134 -9.25 -11.48 -1.00
CA LEU A 134 -9.30 -12.69 -1.83
C LEU A 134 -10.73 -13.21 -2.07
N ALA A 135 -11.71 -12.85 -1.25
CA ALA A 135 -13.09 -13.33 -1.38
C ALA A 135 -13.76 -12.89 -2.70
N LEU A 136 -13.63 -11.61 -3.06
CA LEU A 136 -14.23 -11.08 -4.28
C LEU A 136 -13.56 -11.59 -5.57
N PRO A 137 -12.21 -11.62 -5.67
CA PRO A 137 -11.53 -12.26 -6.81
C PRO A 137 -11.82 -13.75 -6.94
N HIS A 138 -12.02 -14.45 -5.81
CA HIS A 138 -12.40 -15.86 -5.83
C HIS A 138 -13.81 -16.08 -6.39
N LEU A 139 -14.77 -15.24 -6.02
CA LEU A 139 -16.16 -15.32 -6.51
C LEU A 139 -16.27 -15.04 -8.01
N LEU A 140 -15.50 -14.06 -8.52
CA LEU A 140 -15.57 -13.65 -9.93
C LEU A 140 -14.62 -14.42 -10.85
N MET A 141 -13.46 -14.84 -10.35
CA MET A 141 -12.41 -15.50 -11.14
C MET A 141 -11.80 -16.71 -10.40
N PRO A 142 -12.58 -17.80 -10.19
CA PRO A 142 -12.15 -18.96 -9.41
C PRO A 142 -10.95 -19.71 -10.02
N LYS A 143 -10.68 -19.54 -11.33
CA LYS A 143 -9.54 -20.17 -12.02
C LYS A 143 -8.19 -19.48 -11.76
N LEU A 144 -8.18 -18.20 -11.39
CA LEU A 144 -6.98 -17.42 -11.05
C LEU A 144 -6.70 -17.42 -9.54
N VAL A 145 -7.72 -17.66 -8.72
CA VAL A 145 -7.64 -17.63 -7.25
C VAL A 145 -8.11 -18.98 -6.71
N ARG A 146 -7.18 -19.93 -6.59
CA ARG A 146 -7.44 -21.14 -5.79
C ARG A 146 -7.59 -20.71 -4.35
N ILE A 147 -8.69 -21.14 -3.71
CA ILE A 147 -8.84 -21.06 -2.26
C ILE A 147 -7.65 -21.82 -1.67
N VAL A 148 -6.64 -21.11 -1.19
CA VAL A 148 -5.74 -21.70 -0.21
C VAL A 148 -6.63 -21.91 1.02
N PRO A 149 -6.82 -23.15 1.50
CA PRO A 149 -7.59 -23.37 2.70
C PRO A 149 -6.90 -22.60 3.82
N LEU A 150 -7.56 -21.55 4.32
CA LEU A 150 -7.17 -20.83 5.51
C LEU A 150 -7.42 -21.75 6.70
N THR A 151 -6.52 -22.71 6.94
CA THR A 151 -6.33 -23.22 8.30
C THR A 151 -5.80 -22.06 9.12
N LEU A 152 -6.56 -21.68 10.15
CA LEU A 152 -6.09 -20.93 11.30
C LEU A 152 -4.72 -21.51 11.74
N GLY A 153 -3.64 -20.78 11.47
CA GLY A 153 -2.27 -21.21 11.81
C GLY A 153 -1.61 -22.12 10.77
N GLY A 154 -1.03 -21.55 9.72
CA GLY A 154 -0.27 -22.32 8.74
C GLY A 154 0.41 -21.45 7.68
N TYR A 155 1.46 -20.73 8.10
CA TYR A 155 2.68 -20.49 7.32
C TYR A 155 3.84 -20.73 8.26
#